data_AF-A0A5E4LLM5-F1
#
_entry.id   AF-A0A5E4LLM5-F1
#
_cell.length_a   1.000
_cell.length_b   1.000
_cell.length_c   1.000
_cell.angle_alpha   90.00
_cell.angle_beta   90.00
_cell.angle_gamma   90.00
#
_symmetry.space_group_name_H-M   'P 1'
#
loop_
_entity.id
_entity.type
_entity.pdbx_description
1 polymer ?
#
loop_
_entity_poly.entity_id
_entity_poly.type
_entity_poly.pdbx_seq_one_letter_code
_entity_poly.pdbx_strand_id
1 'polypeptide(L)'
;MSNAVQKVERIRGPELAILVKRSEGVPLVEGLKMADEKNLVVASTARLSKALVGSDEWRKISNVFACWTGTMTAYTKPGEKLGEVIEYVDPETKQKWVFRVPREFQKEKNAILVVEHPDYKVEVDGRTLVVHAKAVDLVADFPAKTERWYAADAKHDIPTGKEVAYSQDARYLWRTDSRVGPVARGGFNFDGRYFRQLVGLDDRPSQGFGVAVEAPKGARRSRQVPLNSR
;
A
#
# COMPACT_ATOMS: atom_id res chain seq x y z
N MET A 1 37.25 -7.87 11.01
CA MET A 1 36.89 -8.26 9.63
C MET A 1 35.41 -7.93 9.43
N SER A 2 35.09 -6.90 8.64
CA SER A 2 33.69 -6.55 8.36
C SER A 2 33.16 -7.46 7.26
N ASN A 3 32.18 -8.31 7.57
CA ASN A 3 31.43 -9.02 6.54
C ASN A 3 30.61 -7.98 5.78
N ALA A 4 31.01 -7.70 4.53
CA ALA A 4 30.20 -6.91 3.62
C ALA A 4 28.87 -7.65 3.43
N VAL A 5 27.78 -7.09 3.95
CA VAL A 5 26.43 -7.61 3.72
C VAL A 5 26.16 -7.47 2.22
N GLN A 6 26.19 -8.59 1.51
CA GLN A 6 25.86 -8.63 0.09
C GLN A 6 24.41 -8.10 -0.04
N LYS A 7 24.26 -6.99 -0.75
CA LYS A 7 22.95 -6.35 -0.97
C LYS A 7 22.17 -7.28 -1.92
N VAL A 8 21.38 -8.19 -1.36
CA VAL A 8 20.52 -9.07 -2.15
C VAL A 8 19.53 -8.17 -2.91
N GLU A 9 19.62 -8.19 -4.23
CA GLU A 9 18.68 -7.49 -5.09
C GLU A 9 17.31 -8.16 -4.99
N ARG A 10 16.28 -7.39 -4.65
CA ARG A 10 14.92 -7.92 -4.50
C ARG A 10 14.33 -8.20 -5.87
N ILE A 11 13.59 -9.29 -5.97
CA ILE A 11 13.01 -9.76 -7.22
C ILE A 11 11.85 -8.83 -7.60
N ARG A 12 12.03 -8.07 -8.68
CA ARG A 12 10.97 -7.38 -9.42
C ARG A 12 10.67 -8.16 -10.68
N GLY A 13 9.40 -8.33 -11.01
CA GLY A 13 9.02 -9.21 -12.11
C GLY A 13 7.70 -8.83 -12.77
N PRO A 14 7.50 -9.24 -14.03
CA PRO A 14 6.37 -8.78 -14.81
C PRO A 14 5.05 -9.42 -14.38
N GLU A 15 5.07 -10.50 -13.60
CA GLU A 15 3.88 -11.22 -13.16
C GLU A 15 3.60 -10.98 -11.67
N LEU A 16 2.33 -11.03 -11.28
CA LEU A 16 1.90 -11.07 -9.89
C LEU A 16 1.76 -12.51 -9.38
N ALA A 17 2.17 -12.71 -8.14
CA ALA A 17 1.96 -13.93 -7.39
C ALA A 17 1.28 -13.65 -6.04
N ILE A 18 0.60 -14.66 -5.52
CA ILE A 18 -0.01 -14.61 -4.19
C ILE A 18 1.08 -14.97 -3.16
N LEU A 19 1.35 -14.05 -2.24
CA LEU A 19 2.15 -14.33 -1.04
C LEU A 19 1.26 -14.81 0.11
N VAL A 20 0.15 -14.10 0.35
CA VAL A 20 -0.86 -14.43 1.37
C VAL A 20 -2.24 -14.37 0.75
N LYS A 21 -3.05 -15.40 0.90
CA LYS A 21 -4.44 -15.39 0.41
C LYS A 21 -5.31 -14.48 1.27
N ARG A 22 -6.41 -13.98 0.71
CA ARG A 22 -7.39 -13.19 1.47
C ARG A 22 -7.92 -13.91 2.71
N SER A 23 -8.19 -15.22 2.58
CA SER A 23 -8.70 -16.08 3.66
C SER A 23 -7.71 -16.31 4.80
N GLU A 24 -6.42 -16.08 4.53
CA GLU A 24 -5.30 -16.23 5.46
C GLU A 24 -4.75 -14.84 5.84
N GLY A 25 -5.55 -13.78 5.65
CA GLY A 25 -5.07 -12.41 5.65
C GLY A 25 -4.31 -12.01 6.91
N VAL A 26 -3.25 -11.23 6.72
CA VAL A 26 -2.32 -10.81 7.79
C VAL A 26 -2.26 -9.28 7.90
N PRO A 27 -1.86 -8.73 9.06
CA PRO A 27 -1.48 -7.32 9.17
C PRO A 27 -0.33 -7.01 8.20
N LEU A 28 -0.25 -5.76 7.70
CA LEU A 28 0.75 -5.38 6.70
C LEU A 28 2.19 -5.71 7.14
N VAL A 29 2.54 -5.38 8.38
CA VAL A 29 3.92 -5.53 8.88
C VAL A 29 4.39 -6.99 8.79
N GLU A 30 3.49 -7.93 9.04
CA GLU A 30 3.75 -9.36 8.86
C GLU A 30 3.91 -9.71 7.38
N GLY A 31 3.03 -9.21 6.51
CA GLY A 31 3.14 -9.38 5.06
C GLY A 31 4.46 -8.85 4.47
N LEU A 32 4.92 -7.68 4.93
CA LEU A 32 6.20 -7.10 4.54
C LEU A 32 7.38 -7.97 4.99
N LYS A 33 7.34 -8.46 6.24
CA LYS A 33 8.36 -9.37 6.76
C LYS A 33 8.44 -10.66 5.93
N MET A 34 7.30 -11.27 5.61
CA MET A 34 7.24 -12.47 4.75
C MET A 34 7.80 -12.22 3.35
N ALA A 35 7.55 -11.04 2.76
CA ALA A 35 8.09 -10.67 1.46
C ALA A 35 9.61 -10.48 1.51
N ASP A 36 10.10 -9.78 2.55
CA ASP A 36 11.53 -9.55 2.79
C ASP A 36 12.30 -10.86 2.98
N GLU A 37 11.77 -11.80 3.77
CA GLU A 37 12.37 -13.13 3.97
C GLU A 37 12.49 -13.94 2.68
N LYS A 38 11.61 -13.69 1.70
CA LYS A 38 11.61 -14.35 0.40
C LYS A 38 12.32 -13.53 -0.69
N ASN A 39 12.88 -12.37 -0.35
CA ASN A 39 13.46 -11.40 -1.31
C ASN A 39 12.47 -10.96 -2.41
N LEU A 40 11.19 -10.88 -2.09
CA LEU A 40 10.13 -10.49 -3.02
C LEU A 40 9.73 -9.03 -2.81
N VAL A 41 9.17 -8.41 -3.86
CA VAL A 41 8.60 -7.07 -3.77
C VAL A 41 7.08 -7.17 -3.67
N VAL A 42 6.48 -6.68 -2.58
CA VAL A 42 5.03 -6.46 -2.49
C VAL A 42 4.57 -5.50 -3.58
N ALA A 43 3.55 -5.87 -4.33
CA ALA A 43 3.08 -5.11 -5.49
C ALA A 43 2.48 -3.76 -5.09
N SER A 44 2.90 -2.68 -5.76
CA SER A 44 2.36 -1.34 -5.52
C SER A 44 0.88 -1.21 -5.90
N THR A 45 0.26 -0.12 -5.45
CA THR A 45 -1.10 0.27 -5.82
C THR A 45 -1.25 0.35 -7.34
N ALA A 46 -0.38 1.11 -8.01
CA ALA A 46 -0.36 1.20 -9.47
C ALA A 46 -0.22 -0.16 -10.16
N ARG A 47 0.64 -1.05 -9.64
CA ARG A 47 0.84 -2.40 -10.20
C ARG A 47 -0.42 -3.25 -10.09
N LEU A 48 -1.11 -3.20 -8.96
CA LEU A 48 -2.36 -3.91 -8.72
C LEU A 48 -3.51 -3.33 -9.53
N SER A 49 -3.57 -2.01 -9.70
CA SER A 49 -4.56 -1.36 -10.55
C SER A 49 -4.41 -1.73 -12.02
N LYS A 50 -3.17 -1.78 -12.53
CA LYS A 50 -2.91 -2.30 -13.86
C LYS A 50 -3.36 -3.76 -14.00
N ALA A 51 -3.19 -4.58 -12.96
CA ALA A 51 -3.67 -5.96 -12.96
C ALA A 51 -5.20 -6.06 -12.94
N LEU A 52 -5.88 -5.21 -12.18
CA LEU A 52 -7.34 -5.22 -11.95
C LEU A 52 -8.15 -4.58 -13.08
N VAL A 53 -7.67 -3.45 -13.60
CA VAL A 53 -8.38 -2.58 -14.54
C VAL A 53 -7.78 -2.65 -15.94
N GLY A 54 -6.44 -2.70 -16.04
CA GLY A 54 -5.72 -2.64 -17.32
C GLY A 54 -5.40 -3.99 -17.97
N SER A 55 -5.73 -5.12 -17.34
CA SER A 55 -5.43 -6.46 -17.87
C SER A 55 -6.33 -7.54 -17.25
N ASP A 56 -6.18 -8.79 -17.71
CA ASP A 56 -6.84 -9.97 -17.12
C ASP A 56 -5.96 -10.72 -16.09
N GLU A 57 -4.82 -10.14 -15.71
CA GLU A 57 -3.90 -10.78 -14.77
C GLU A 57 -4.54 -11.01 -13.40
N TRP A 58 -5.44 -10.12 -12.96
CA TRP A 58 -6.17 -10.26 -11.70
C TRP A 58 -6.88 -11.60 -11.56
N ARG A 59 -7.32 -12.23 -12.67
CA ARG A 59 -7.99 -13.54 -12.64
C ARG A 59 -7.10 -14.64 -12.07
N LYS A 60 -5.78 -14.51 -12.21
CA LYS A 60 -4.79 -15.47 -11.69
C LYS A 60 -4.54 -15.29 -10.19
N ILE A 61 -4.80 -14.11 -9.66
CA ILE A 61 -4.53 -13.73 -8.27
C ILE A 61 -5.81 -13.35 -7.51
N SER A 62 -6.99 -13.68 -8.02
CA SER A 62 -8.28 -13.23 -7.45
C SER A 62 -8.43 -13.55 -5.96
N ASN A 63 -7.89 -14.69 -5.53
CA ASN A 63 -7.90 -15.14 -4.13
C ASN A 63 -7.03 -14.28 -3.19
N VAL A 64 -6.29 -13.29 -3.69
CA VAL A 64 -5.53 -12.34 -2.85
C VAL A 64 -6.42 -11.20 -2.37
N PHE A 65 -7.45 -10.82 -3.13
CA PHE A 65 -8.21 -9.61 -2.84
C PHE A 65 -9.35 -9.86 -1.85
N ALA A 66 -9.68 -8.94 -0.96
CA ALA A 66 -9.00 -7.69 -0.62
C ALA A 66 -7.53 -7.87 -0.14
N CYS A 67 -6.61 -7.00 -0.58
CA CYS A 67 -5.18 -7.13 -0.28
C CYS A 67 -4.51 -5.82 0.17
N TRP A 68 -3.45 -5.97 0.96
CA TRP A 68 -2.48 -4.91 1.18
C TRP A 68 -1.61 -4.72 -0.05
N THR A 69 -1.29 -3.47 -0.36
CA THR A 69 -0.32 -3.11 -1.38
C THR A 69 1.06 -2.87 -0.77
N GLY A 70 2.08 -2.83 -1.62
CA GLY A 70 3.41 -2.35 -1.30
C GLY A 70 3.46 -0.83 -1.11
N THR A 71 2.38 -0.10 -1.34
CA THR A 71 2.31 1.35 -1.19
C THR A 71 1.93 1.71 0.23
N MET A 72 2.75 2.56 0.86
CA MET A 72 2.48 3.18 2.15
C MET A 72 2.28 4.67 1.93
N THR A 73 1.34 5.25 2.66
CA THR A 73 1.01 6.67 2.54
C THR A 73 1.05 7.38 3.88
N ALA A 74 1.30 8.68 3.86
CA ALA A 74 1.18 9.56 5.01
C ALA A 74 0.60 10.92 4.63
N TYR A 75 -0.43 11.37 5.34
CA TYR A 75 -1.08 12.66 5.09
C TYR A 75 -1.75 13.23 6.34
N THR A 76 -1.98 14.55 6.33
CA THR A 76 -2.69 15.31 7.37
C THR A 76 -4.11 15.68 6.94
N LYS A 77 -4.85 16.35 7.82
CA LYS A 77 -6.22 16.79 7.52
C LYS A 77 -6.26 17.75 6.34
N PRO A 78 -7.38 17.83 5.60
CA PRO A 78 -7.54 18.81 4.53
C PRO A 78 -7.23 20.23 4.99
N GLY A 79 -6.45 20.97 4.20
CA GLY A 79 -6.04 22.35 4.46
C GLY A 79 -4.90 22.52 5.48
N GLU A 80 -4.57 21.49 6.25
CA GLU A 80 -3.41 21.48 7.14
C GLU A 80 -2.12 21.30 6.36
N LYS A 81 -1.04 21.86 6.92
CA LYS A 81 0.31 21.76 6.38
C LYS A 81 0.97 20.48 6.88
N LEU A 82 1.77 19.83 6.03
CA LEU A 82 2.66 18.76 6.45
C LEU A 82 3.70 19.33 7.44
N GLY A 83 3.73 18.78 8.65
CA GLY A 83 4.73 19.10 9.68
C GLY A 83 6.03 18.31 9.49
N GLU A 84 6.87 18.28 10.51
CA GLU A 84 8.11 17.46 10.49
C GLU A 84 7.82 15.95 10.58
N VAL A 85 6.72 15.60 11.25
CA VAL A 85 6.28 14.23 11.50
C VAL A 85 4.78 14.15 11.31
N ILE A 86 4.30 13.05 10.74
CA ILE A 86 2.89 12.68 10.71
C ILE A 86 2.72 11.47 11.62
N GLU A 87 1.74 11.55 12.50
CA GLU A 87 1.43 10.49 13.45
C GLU A 87 0.00 9.99 13.22
N TYR A 88 -0.18 8.69 13.38
CA TYR A 88 -1.48 8.04 13.33
C TYR A 88 -1.55 6.98 14.41
N VAL A 89 -2.66 6.93 15.15
CA VAL A 89 -2.89 5.88 16.15
C VAL A 89 -3.97 4.97 15.62
N ASP A 90 -3.62 3.71 15.40
CA ASP A 90 -4.60 2.68 15.03
C ASP A 90 -5.63 2.55 16.17
N PRO A 91 -6.92 2.81 15.89
CA PRO A 91 -7.93 2.85 16.93
C PRO A 91 -8.18 1.48 17.59
N GLU A 92 -7.84 0.38 16.93
CA GLU A 92 -8.05 -0.98 17.42
C GLU A 92 -6.90 -1.46 18.27
N THR A 93 -5.68 -1.42 17.73
CA THR A 93 -4.49 -1.94 18.41
C THR A 93 -3.80 -0.92 19.31
N LYS A 94 -4.19 0.36 19.21
CA LYS A 94 -3.53 1.51 19.85
C LYS A 94 -2.05 1.66 19.46
N GLN A 95 -1.66 1.06 18.34
CA GLN A 95 -0.32 1.22 17.78
C GLN A 95 -0.15 2.61 17.17
N LYS A 96 0.97 3.26 17.46
CA LYS A 96 1.31 4.59 16.95
C LYS A 96 2.21 4.46 15.74
N TRP A 97 1.72 4.84 14.56
CA TRP A 97 2.49 4.94 13.34
C TRP A 97 3.10 6.33 13.20
N VAL A 98 4.37 6.38 12.83
CA VAL A 98 5.16 7.61 12.73
C VAL A 98 5.85 7.66 11.37
N PHE A 99 5.63 8.74 10.63
CA PHE A 99 6.28 9.01 9.35
C PHE A 99 7.02 10.34 9.42
N ARG A 100 8.32 10.35 9.12
CA ARG A 100 9.13 11.58 9.05
C ARG A 100 8.99 12.22 7.68
N VAL A 101 8.61 13.49 7.64
CA VAL A 101 8.38 14.23 6.39
C VAL A 101 9.70 14.82 5.88
N PRO A 102 10.12 14.52 4.63
CA PRO A 102 11.26 15.18 4.01
C PRO A 102 11.11 16.70 4.03
N ARG A 103 12.20 17.43 4.28
CA ARG A 103 12.17 18.89 4.50
C ARG A 103 11.55 19.65 3.34
N GLU A 104 11.78 19.18 2.13
CA GLU A 104 11.26 19.73 0.88
C GLU A 104 9.74 19.62 0.73
N PHE A 105 9.09 18.69 1.45
CA PHE A 105 7.63 18.51 1.43
C PHE A 105 6.94 19.10 2.65
N GLN A 106 7.71 19.59 3.63
CA GLN A 106 7.13 20.28 4.78
C GLN A 106 6.42 21.56 4.30
N LYS A 107 5.32 21.91 4.97
CA LYS A 107 4.43 23.06 4.65
C LYS A 107 3.51 22.87 3.46
N GLU A 108 3.65 21.79 2.69
CA GLU A 108 2.69 21.43 1.66
C GLU A 108 1.30 21.19 2.27
N LYS A 109 0.25 21.54 1.54
CA LYS A 109 -1.14 21.36 1.97
C LYS A 109 -1.88 20.47 0.99
N ASN A 110 -2.89 19.75 1.49
CA ASN A 110 -3.68 18.85 0.65
C ASN A 110 -2.76 17.94 -0.17
N ALA A 111 -1.82 17.30 0.49
CA ALA A 111 -0.84 16.44 -0.16
C ALA A 111 -0.78 15.11 0.57
N ILE A 112 -0.42 14.07 -0.17
CA ILE A 112 -0.18 12.74 0.36
C ILE A 112 1.22 12.30 -0.01
N LEU A 113 1.99 11.91 1.00
CA LEU A 113 3.30 11.32 0.83
C LEU A 113 3.12 9.86 0.47
N VAL A 114 3.87 9.38 -0.51
CA VAL A 114 3.80 8.01 -1.01
C VAL A 114 5.19 7.40 -0.97
N VAL A 115 5.28 6.18 -0.44
CA VAL A 115 6.51 5.38 -0.47
C VAL A 115 6.15 3.96 -0.91
N GLU A 116 7.00 3.38 -1.75
CA GLU A 116 6.77 2.07 -2.34
C GLU A 116 7.75 1.05 -1.78
N HIS A 117 7.28 -0.18 -1.58
CA HIS A 117 8.16 -1.28 -1.25
C HIS A 117 9.02 -1.62 -2.47
N PRO A 118 10.35 -1.82 -2.34
CA PRO A 118 11.14 -2.04 -1.12
C PRO A 118 11.89 -0.81 -0.58
N ASP A 119 11.47 0.39 -0.96
CA ASP A 119 12.14 1.64 -0.64
C ASP A 119 11.76 2.20 0.72
N TYR A 120 10.99 1.46 1.53
CA TYR A 120 10.80 1.72 2.95
C TYR A 120 10.91 0.45 3.80
N LYS A 121 11.06 0.66 5.11
CA LYS A 121 10.93 -0.35 6.15
C LYS A 121 10.06 0.17 7.28
N VAL A 122 9.45 -0.74 8.04
CA VAL A 122 8.74 -0.42 9.28
C VAL A 122 9.55 -0.99 10.43
N GLU A 123 10.06 -0.12 11.29
CA GLU A 123 10.71 -0.52 12.55
C GLU A 123 9.67 -0.52 13.66
N VAL A 124 9.70 -1.55 14.51
CA VAL A 124 8.80 -1.69 15.65
C VAL A 124 9.57 -1.37 16.93
N ASP A 125 9.16 -0.30 17.60
CA ASP A 125 9.66 0.13 18.91
C ASP A 125 8.51 0.12 19.93
N GLY A 126 8.32 -1.03 20.59
CA GLY A 126 7.19 -1.26 21.49
C GLY A 126 5.86 -1.17 20.76
N ARG A 127 5.05 -0.14 21.07
CA ARG A 127 3.77 0.15 20.39
C ARG A 127 3.91 1.17 19.25
N THR A 128 5.10 1.67 19.01
CA THR A 128 5.39 2.66 17.96
C THR A 128 5.93 1.94 16.73
N LEU A 129 5.40 2.26 15.57
CA LEU A 129 5.86 1.78 14.27
C LEU A 129 6.41 2.96 13.50
N VAL A 130 7.73 2.97 13.27
CA VAL A 130 8.42 4.05 12.59
C VAL A 130 8.67 3.66 11.14
N VAL A 131 8.15 4.45 10.20
CA VAL A 131 8.37 4.24 8.77
C VAL A 131 9.67 4.93 8.36
N HIS A 132 10.63 4.13 7.91
CA HIS A 132 11.91 4.59 7.37
C HIS A 132 11.90 4.48 5.86
N ALA A 133 11.74 5.61 5.19
CA ALA A 133 11.71 5.68 3.73
C ALA A 133 13.05 6.17 3.15
N LYS A 134 13.48 5.53 2.06
CA LYS A 134 14.66 5.94 1.27
C LYS A 134 14.29 6.92 0.16
N ALA A 135 13.11 6.74 -0.41
CA ALA A 135 12.54 7.59 -1.45
C ALA A 135 11.10 7.89 -1.07
N VAL A 136 10.73 9.17 -1.13
CA VAL A 136 9.39 9.66 -0.83
C VAL A 136 8.93 10.49 -2.01
N ASP A 137 7.76 10.16 -2.51
CA ASP A 137 7.07 10.93 -3.54
C ASP A 137 5.95 11.75 -2.91
N LEU A 138 5.65 12.89 -3.53
CA LEU A 138 4.54 13.77 -3.14
C LEU A 138 3.47 13.72 -4.24
N VAL A 139 2.27 13.29 -3.89
CA VAL A 139 1.08 13.51 -4.73
C VAL A 139 0.40 14.79 -4.23
N ALA A 140 0.52 15.85 -5.02
CA ALA A 140 -0.12 17.13 -4.76
C ALA A 140 -1.63 17.06 -5.01
N ASP A 141 -2.35 18.09 -4.57
CA ASP A 141 -3.81 18.23 -4.73
C ASP A 141 -4.60 16.98 -4.26
N PHE A 142 -4.13 16.33 -3.18
CA PHE A 142 -4.80 15.20 -2.56
C PHE A 142 -6.21 15.62 -2.09
N PRO A 143 -7.28 14.95 -2.56
CA PRO A 143 -8.64 15.45 -2.39
C PRO A 143 -9.09 15.52 -0.93
N ALA A 144 -9.82 16.59 -0.61
CA ALA A 144 -10.37 16.83 0.72
C ALA A 144 -11.63 16.01 1.02
N LYS A 145 -12.45 15.72 0.01
CA LYS A 145 -13.71 14.99 0.20
C LYS A 145 -13.46 13.48 0.03
N THR A 146 -14.06 12.70 0.91
CA THR A 146 -14.10 11.23 0.82
C THR A 146 -15.35 10.79 0.07
N GLU A 147 -15.43 9.51 -0.32
CA GLU A 147 -16.60 8.91 -0.98
C GLU A 147 -16.91 9.51 -2.35
N ARG A 148 -15.86 9.86 -3.11
CA ARG A 148 -15.94 10.50 -4.42
C ARG A 148 -14.93 9.92 -5.40
N TRP A 149 -15.18 10.18 -6.68
CA TRP A 149 -14.33 9.79 -7.79
C TRP A 149 -13.35 10.90 -8.14
N TYR A 150 -12.09 10.54 -8.34
CA TYR A 150 -11.01 11.47 -8.67
C TYR A 150 -10.17 10.94 -9.83
N ALA A 151 -9.45 11.85 -10.49
CA ALA A 151 -8.33 11.44 -11.31
C ALA A 151 -7.29 10.70 -10.45
N ALA A 152 -6.55 9.79 -11.07
CA ALA A 152 -5.46 9.08 -10.43
C ALA A 152 -4.13 9.75 -10.78
N ASP A 153 -3.24 9.86 -9.80
CA ASP A 153 -1.84 10.17 -10.05
C ASP A 153 -1.24 9.10 -10.98
N ALA A 154 -0.56 9.53 -12.04
CA ALA A 154 -0.09 8.63 -13.09
C ALA A 154 0.97 7.64 -12.61
N LYS A 155 1.71 7.97 -11.54
CA LYS A 155 2.82 7.15 -11.03
C LYS A 155 2.34 6.16 -9.97
N HIS A 156 1.54 6.63 -9.02
CA HIS A 156 1.16 5.86 -7.82
C HIS A 156 -0.27 5.35 -7.84
N ASP A 157 -1.08 5.85 -8.77
CA ASP A 157 -2.50 5.52 -8.89
C ASP A 157 -3.32 5.92 -7.65
N ILE A 158 -2.89 7.00 -7.00
CA ILE A 158 -3.53 7.61 -5.83
C ILE A 158 -4.44 8.76 -6.28
N PRO A 159 -5.65 8.92 -5.71
CA PRO A 159 -6.54 10.04 -6.02
C PRO A 159 -5.86 11.42 -5.94
N THR A 160 -6.07 12.27 -6.95
CA THR A 160 -5.55 13.64 -7.02
C THR A 160 -6.49 14.57 -7.77
N GLY A 161 -6.42 15.87 -7.46
CA GLY A 161 -7.08 16.94 -8.19
C GLY A 161 -8.58 17.08 -7.88
N LYS A 162 -9.34 17.46 -8.91
CA LYS A 162 -10.78 17.72 -8.79
C LYS A 162 -11.59 16.43 -8.91
N GLU A 163 -12.78 16.47 -8.33
CA GLU A 163 -13.77 15.41 -8.49
C GLU A 163 -14.13 15.23 -9.98
N VAL A 164 -14.27 13.98 -10.41
CA VAL A 164 -14.60 13.59 -11.78
C VAL A 164 -15.79 12.62 -11.79
N ALA A 165 -16.37 12.38 -12.95
CA ALA A 165 -17.33 11.30 -13.12
C ALA A 165 -16.64 9.93 -13.04
N TYR A 166 -17.42 8.89 -12.73
CA TYR A 166 -16.95 7.50 -12.80
C TYR A 166 -16.39 7.17 -14.20
N SER A 167 -15.20 6.58 -14.23
CA SER A 167 -14.54 6.01 -15.41
C SER A 167 -13.58 4.90 -14.99
N GLN A 168 -12.99 4.17 -15.95
CA GLN A 168 -11.96 3.18 -15.65
C GLN A 168 -10.66 3.81 -15.10
N ASP A 169 -10.41 5.07 -15.46
CA ASP A 169 -9.21 5.82 -15.04
C ASP A 169 -9.43 6.54 -13.70
N ALA A 170 -10.69 6.69 -13.27
CA ALA A 170 -11.01 7.31 -12.00
C ALA A 170 -10.75 6.38 -10.82
N ARG A 171 -10.43 6.96 -9.66
CA ARG A 171 -10.26 6.24 -8.39
C ARG A 171 -11.26 6.71 -7.36
N TYR A 172 -11.87 5.75 -6.68
CA TYR A 172 -12.80 6.03 -5.61
C TYR A 172 -12.02 6.13 -4.30
N LEU A 173 -12.10 7.29 -3.65
CA LEU A 173 -11.34 7.60 -2.45
C LEU A 173 -12.16 7.32 -1.20
N TRP A 174 -11.67 6.42 -0.35
CA TRP A 174 -12.06 6.33 1.06
C TRP A 174 -10.89 6.81 1.91
N ARG A 175 -11.01 7.99 2.54
CA ARG A 175 -9.98 8.54 3.44
C ARG A 175 -10.54 8.88 4.81
N THR A 176 -9.65 8.82 5.80
CA THR A 176 -9.83 9.49 7.09
C THR A 176 -9.24 10.90 7.08
N ASP A 177 -9.37 11.61 8.21
CA ASP A 177 -8.76 12.91 8.47
C ASP A 177 -7.24 12.91 8.23
N SER A 178 -6.50 12.10 8.99
CA SER A 178 -5.04 11.95 8.90
C SER A 178 -4.66 10.48 9.02
N ARG A 179 -3.54 10.10 8.41
CA ARG A 179 -3.11 8.70 8.40
C ARG A 179 -1.62 8.57 8.13
N VAL A 180 -1.04 7.51 8.71
CA VAL A 180 0.17 6.83 8.24
C VAL A 180 -0.20 5.36 8.12
N GLY A 181 -0.06 4.77 6.94
CA GLY A 181 -0.41 3.36 6.77
C GLY A 181 -0.42 2.87 5.33
N PRO A 182 -0.55 1.55 5.14
CA PRO A 182 -0.61 0.94 3.82
C PRO A 182 -1.86 1.37 3.07
N VAL A 183 -1.82 1.25 1.75
CA VAL A 183 -3.02 1.32 0.92
C VAL A 183 -3.60 -0.09 0.77
N ALA A 184 -4.91 -0.25 0.98
CA ALA A 184 -5.63 -1.47 0.65
C ALA A 184 -6.27 -1.40 -0.74
N ARG A 185 -6.43 -2.57 -1.38
CA ARG A 185 -7.10 -2.72 -2.68
C ARG A 185 -8.13 -3.85 -2.65
N GLY A 186 -9.27 -3.61 -3.30
CA GLY A 186 -10.33 -4.60 -3.48
C GLY A 186 -11.18 -4.85 -2.23
N GLY A 187 -11.70 -3.79 -1.58
CA GLY A 187 -12.42 -3.83 -0.30
C GLY A 187 -13.70 -4.69 -0.22
N PHE A 188 -14.35 -4.67 0.95
CA PHE A 188 -15.32 -5.65 1.46
C PHE A 188 -16.69 -5.79 0.75
N ASN A 189 -17.04 -4.95 -0.22
CA ASN A 189 -18.41 -4.95 -0.79
C ASN A 189 -18.53 -5.77 -2.09
N PHE A 190 -19.54 -6.65 -2.10
CA PHE A 190 -19.80 -7.73 -3.05
C PHE A 190 -20.42 -7.32 -4.40
N ASP A 191 -20.41 -6.03 -4.78
CA ASP A 191 -20.82 -5.62 -6.12
C ASP A 191 -19.59 -5.21 -6.96
N GLY A 192 -19.28 -6.01 -7.99
CA GLY A 192 -18.00 -5.98 -8.71
C GLY A 192 -17.64 -4.68 -9.45
N ARG A 193 -18.40 -3.58 -9.28
CA ARG A 193 -18.18 -2.29 -9.97
C ARG A 193 -17.23 -1.35 -9.22
N TYR A 194 -17.28 -1.27 -7.89
CA TYR A 194 -16.42 -0.37 -7.11
C TYR A 194 -15.09 -1.00 -6.72
N PHE A 195 -15.07 -2.33 -6.66
CA PHE A 195 -13.97 -3.13 -6.15
C PHE A 195 -12.62 -2.84 -6.81
N ARG A 196 -12.62 -2.59 -8.13
CA ARG A 196 -11.37 -2.49 -8.92
C ARG A 196 -10.74 -1.10 -8.88
N GLN A 197 -11.47 -0.07 -8.50
CA GLN A 197 -11.02 1.31 -8.51
C GLN A 197 -10.93 1.92 -7.09
N LEU A 198 -11.25 1.15 -6.06
CA LEU A 198 -11.22 1.57 -4.67
C LEU A 198 -9.79 1.71 -4.13
N VAL A 199 -9.47 2.86 -3.55
CA VAL A 199 -8.23 3.12 -2.81
C VAL A 199 -8.58 3.25 -1.33
N GLY A 200 -8.36 2.17 -0.57
CA GLY A 200 -8.75 2.05 0.84
C GLY A 200 -7.73 2.70 1.76
N LEU A 201 -7.82 4.02 1.93
CA LEU A 201 -7.04 4.80 2.90
C LEU A 201 -7.78 4.94 4.24
N ASP A 202 -8.86 4.20 4.44
CA ASP A 202 -9.60 4.07 5.70
C ASP A 202 -9.37 2.71 6.38
N ASP A 203 -8.96 1.68 5.64
CA ASP A 203 -8.63 0.34 6.16
C ASP A 203 -7.51 0.37 7.20
N ARG A 204 -7.69 -0.20 8.39
CA ARG A 204 -6.70 -0.10 9.49
C ARG A 204 -5.48 -0.98 9.23
N PRO A 205 -4.25 -0.54 9.50
CA PRO A 205 -3.05 -1.36 9.33
C PRO A 205 -3.09 -2.70 10.11
N SER A 206 -3.87 -2.78 11.20
CA SER A 206 -4.12 -3.99 11.99
C SER A 206 -4.96 -5.06 11.28
N GLN A 207 -5.73 -4.69 10.26
CA GLN A 207 -6.64 -5.63 9.60
C GLN A 207 -5.87 -6.68 8.80
N GLY A 208 -6.40 -7.91 8.85
CA GLY A 208 -5.91 -9.01 8.02
C GLY A 208 -6.37 -8.85 6.57
N PHE A 209 -5.43 -8.72 5.64
CA PHE A 209 -5.66 -8.71 4.19
C PHE A 209 -4.71 -9.68 3.47
N GLY A 210 -5.03 -10.07 2.25
CA GLY A 210 -4.10 -10.81 1.40
C GLY A 210 -2.90 -9.95 1.01
N VAL A 211 -1.87 -10.58 0.44
CA VAL A 211 -0.65 -9.88 -0.02
C VAL A 211 -0.24 -10.42 -1.38
N ALA A 212 -0.15 -9.52 -2.36
CA ALA A 212 0.37 -9.82 -3.69
C ALA A 212 1.80 -9.32 -3.82
N VAL A 213 2.63 -10.08 -4.53
CA VAL A 213 4.03 -9.76 -4.79
C VAL A 213 4.34 -9.83 -6.27
N GLU A 214 5.35 -9.10 -6.70
CA GLU A 214 5.95 -9.23 -8.01
C GLU A 214 6.80 -10.51 -8.07
N ALA A 215 6.71 -11.22 -9.19
CA ALA A 215 7.39 -12.49 -9.42
C ALA A 215 7.99 -12.55 -10.84
N PRO A 216 9.12 -13.27 -11.03
CA PRO A 216 9.69 -13.49 -12.35
C PRO A 216 8.71 -14.22 -13.25
N LYS A 217 8.79 -13.96 -14.56
CA LYS A 217 7.98 -14.64 -15.56
C LYS A 217 8.15 -16.16 -15.46
N GLY A 218 7.05 -16.88 -15.35
CA GLY A 218 7.09 -18.35 -15.30
C GLY A 218 7.58 -18.92 -13.97
N ALA A 219 7.70 -18.10 -12.92
CA ALA A 219 7.76 -18.60 -11.56
C ALA A 219 6.52 -19.49 -11.35
N ARG A 220 6.73 -20.82 -11.43
CA ARG A 220 5.68 -21.82 -11.31
C ARG A 220 4.79 -21.45 -10.15
N ARG A 221 3.46 -21.44 -10.38
CA ARG A 221 2.40 -21.40 -9.37
C ARG A 221 2.93 -22.15 -8.15
N SER A 222 3.39 -21.44 -7.14
CA SER A 222 4.00 -22.09 -5.99
C SER A 222 2.91 -23.02 -5.46
N ARG A 223 3.20 -24.33 -5.47
CA ARG A 223 2.64 -25.20 -4.44
C ARG A 223 2.80 -24.41 -3.16
N GLN A 224 1.68 -24.13 -2.46
CA GLN A 224 1.69 -23.46 -1.16
C GLN A 224 2.93 -23.93 -0.42
N VAL A 225 3.84 -23.00 -0.11
CA VAL A 225 4.89 -23.31 0.85
C VAL A 225 4.13 -23.67 2.12
N PRO A 226 4.21 -24.92 2.63
CA PRO A 226 3.50 -25.24 3.85
C PRO A 226 4.04 -24.31 4.93
N LEU A 227 3.15 -23.46 5.46
CA LEU A 227 3.39 -22.78 6.72
C LEU A 227 3.41 -23.90 7.75
N ASN A 228 4.60 -24.36 8.12
CA ASN A 228 4.75 -25.25 9.27
C ASN A 228 4.31 -24.46 10.50
N SER A 229 3.08 -24.73 10.94
CA SER A 229 2.57 -24.38 12.26
C SER A 229 3.52 -24.94 13.31
N ARG A 230 4.19 -24.06 14.05
CA ARG A 230 4.79 -24.37 15.35
C ARG A 230 3.80 -23.98 16.44
#